data_AF-A0AAD6N5T2-F1
#
_entry.id   AF-A0AAD6N5T2-F1
#
_cell.length_a   1.000
_cell.length_b   1.000
_cell.length_c   1.000
_cell.angle_alpha   90.00
_cell.angle_beta   90.00
_cell.angle_gamma   90.00
#
_symmetry.space_group_name_H-M   'P 1'
#
loop_
_entity.id
_entity.type
_entity.pdbx_description
1 polymer ?
#
loop_
_entity_poly.entity_id
_entity_poly.type
_entity_poly.pdbx_seq_one_letter_code
_entity_poly.pdbx_strand_id
1 'polypeptide(L)'
;MAKRSRSHSRSPSLDGTGSVSSTTVNLATPPPERNKLLDCGPNILPEVMHCSLPPHRETLSFASYEDYEVHYLQAHVNRCSECSKNFPTGHLLNLHIEENHDPLAAAMRARGDKTFGCFVENCERKCSTPRKGGCI
;
A
#
# COMPACT_ATOMS: atom_id res chain seq x y z
N MET A 1 -12.43 -37.35 47.53
CA MET A 1 -11.12 -38.00 47.79
C MET A 1 -10.14 -37.59 46.69
N ALA A 2 -8.87 -37.34 47.06
CA ALA A 2 -7.65 -37.08 46.25
C ALA A 2 -7.65 -35.81 45.35
N LYS A 3 -6.89 -34.73 45.56
CA LYS A 3 -5.44 -34.42 45.81
C LYS A 3 -4.52 -34.55 44.57
N ARG A 4 -3.80 -33.42 44.31
CA ARG A 4 -2.44 -33.25 43.73
C ARG A 4 -2.33 -33.31 42.19
N SER A 5 -1.39 -32.65 41.49
CA SER A 5 -0.18 -31.88 41.86
C SER A 5 0.33 -31.04 40.66
N ARG A 6 1.10 -29.99 40.95
CA ARG A 6 1.99 -29.24 40.02
C ARG A 6 3.30 -30.02 39.75
N SER A 7 3.88 -29.86 38.56
CA SER A 7 5.33 -29.97 38.23
C SER A 7 5.56 -29.50 36.78
N HIS A 8 6.21 -28.37 36.50
CA HIS A 8 7.66 -28.14 36.32
C HIS A 8 8.33 -28.83 35.11
N SER A 9 8.67 -27.98 34.12
CA SER A 9 9.87 -27.91 33.26
C SER A 9 10.41 -29.15 32.53
N ARG A 10 10.66 -29.02 31.22
CA ARG A 10 11.92 -29.42 30.54
C ARG A 10 11.89 -29.08 29.04
N SER A 11 12.82 -28.22 28.61
CA SER A 11 13.24 -28.06 27.22
C SER A 11 14.03 -29.29 26.75
N PRO A 12 14.03 -29.59 25.45
CA PRO A 12 15.11 -30.36 24.85
C PRO A 12 15.83 -29.57 23.76
N SER A 13 17.11 -29.27 24.00
CA SER A 13 18.11 -29.11 22.94
C SER A 13 18.58 -30.50 22.53
N LEU A 14 18.65 -30.78 21.22
CA LEU A 14 19.50 -31.83 20.68
C LEU A 14 20.01 -31.42 19.29
N ASP A 15 21.32 -31.25 19.24
CA ASP A 15 22.17 -31.27 18.06
C ASP A 15 22.08 -32.60 17.30
N GLY A 16 22.39 -32.54 16.00
CA GLY A 16 23.32 -33.52 15.44
C GLY A 16 22.85 -34.35 14.24
N THR A 17 23.39 -33.96 13.08
CA THR A 17 23.82 -34.82 11.94
C THR A 17 22.75 -35.39 10.99
N GLY A 18 22.55 -34.66 9.88
CA GLY A 18 22.10 -35.21 8.60
C GLY A 18 23.05 -34.72 7.49
N SER A 19 23.75 -35.66 6.88
CA SER A 19 24.74 -35.50 5.82
C SER A 19 24.18 -34.81 4.57
N VAL A 20 24.87 -33.78 4.05
CA VAL A 20 24.85 -33.44 2.62
C VAL A 20 26.24 -33.04 2.15
N SER A 21 26.69 -33.75 1.11
CA SER A 21 27.95 -33.54 0.43
C SER A 21 27.97 -32.24 -0.39
N SER A 22 29.10 -31.56 -0.29
CA SER A 22 29.86 -30.86 -1.34
C SER A 22 29.11 -30.14 -2.48
N THR A 23 29.26 -28.82 -2.55
CA THR A 23 29.71 -28.16 -3.78
C THR A 23 30.26 -26.77 -3.46
N THR A 24 31.57 -26.63 -3.65
CA THR A 24 32.28 -25.35 -3.73
C THR A 24 31.81 -24.58 -4.95
N VAL A 25 31.32 -23.35 -4.76
CA VAL A 25 31.22 -22.37 -5.84
C VAL A 25 32.00 -21.12 -5.47
N ASN A 26 32.87 -20.75 -6.38
CA ASN A 26 33.95 -19.80 -6.22
C ASN A 26 33.45 -18.36 -6.12
N LEU A 27 34.09 -17.60 -5.25
CA LEU A 27 34.00 -16.15 -5.16
C LEU A 27 34.74 -15.53 -6.36
N ALA A 28 34.02 -14.92 -7.28
CA ALA A 28 34.60 -14.15 -8.39
C ALA A 28 33.86 -12.81 -8.52
N THR A 29 34.47 -11.77 -7.97
CA THR A 29 34.16 -10.35 -8.18
C THR A 29 34.35 -9.98 -9.65
N PRO A 30 33.35 -9.39 -10.34
CA PRO A 30 33.57 -8.74 -11.61
C PRO A 30 34.24 -7.36 -11.43
N PRO A 31 35.10 -6.91 -12.37
CA PRO A 31 35.86 -5.67 -12.28
C PRO A 31 34.96 -4.42 -12.42
N PRO A 32 35.39 -3.25 -11.89
CA PRO A 32 34.64 -2.01 -12.02
C PRO A 32 34.74 -1.52 -13.47
N GLU A 33 33.66 -1.68 -14.23
CA GLU A 33 33.51 -1.05 -15.53
C GLU A 33 33.38 0.46 -15.35
N ARG A 34 34.42 1.14 -15.80
CA ARG A 34 34.57 2.59 -15.97
C ARG A 34 33.30 3.22 -16.54
N ASN A 35 32.46 3.74 -15.65
CA ASN A 35 31.28 4.52 -15.97
C ASN A 35 31.77 5.75 -16.74
N LYS A 36 31.56 5.76 -18.05
CA LYS A 36 31.73 6.97 -18.86
C LYS A 36 30.68 7.97 -18.36
N LEU A 37 31.11 8.88 -17.50
CA LEU A 37 30.39 10.13 -17.27
C LEU A 37 30.33 10.80 -18.65
N LEU A 38 29.17 10.74 -19.28
CA LEU A 38 28.86 11.58 -20.42
C LEU A 38 28.78 13.00 -19.86
N ASP A 39 29.86 13.73 -20.10
CA ASP A 39 29.87 15.17 -20.20
C ASP A 39 28.71 15.58 -21.12
N CYS A 40 27.71 16.25 -20.55
CA CYS A 40 26.73 17.01 -21.31
C CYS A 40 26.83 18.44 -20.78
N GLY A 41 27.42 19.32 -21.60
CA GLY A 41 27.59 20.74 -21.33
C GLY A 41 26.28 21.49 -21.05
N PRO A 42 26.34 22.81 -20.80
CA PRO A 42 25.23 23.58 -20.25
C PRO A 42 24.19 23.90 -21.33
N ASN A 43 23.49 22.87 -21.82
CA ASN A 43 22.17 23.05 -22.39
C ASN A 43 21.20 22.99 -21.23
N ILE A 44 20.96 24.14 -20.60
CA ILE A 44 19.83 24.31 -19.67
C ILE A 44 18.58 24.23 -20.54
N LEU A 45 18.19 23.02 -20.92
CA LEU A 45 16.82 22.77 -21.34
C LEU A 45 15.95 22.99 -20.10
N PRO A 46 14.78 23.62 -20.24
CA PRO A 46 13.84 23.71 -19.14
C PRO A 46 13.59 22.28 -18.62
N GLU A 47 13.83 22.07 -17.33
CA GLU A 47 13.67 20.76 -16.70
C GLU A 47 12.16 20.44 -16.68
N VAL A 48 11.74 19.55 -17.58
CA VAL A 48 10.34 19.16 -17.76
C VAL A 48 9.99 18.07 -16.76
N MET A 49 9.03 18.34 -15.87
CA MET A 49 8.52 17.37 -14.91
C MET A 49 7.68 16.33 -15.62
N HIS A 50 7.79 15.07 -15.22
CA HIS A 50 7.09 13.97 -15.90
C HIS A 50 6.42 13.02 -14.91
N CYS A 51 5.24 12.52 -15.29
CA CYS A 51 4.51 11.50 -14.56
C CYS A 51 4.29 10.26 -15.43
N SER A 52 4.81 9.12 -14.99
CA SER A 52 4.65 7.79 -15.63
C SER A 52 3.95 6.78 -14.70
N LEU A 53 3.38 7.26 -13.59
CA LEU A 53 2.70 6.39 -12.62
C LEU A 53 1.37 5.87 -13.20
N PRO A 54 1.02 4.60 -12.96
CA PRO A 54 -0.33 4.10 -13.23
C PRO A 54 -1.36 5.03 -12.55
N PRO A 55 -2.45 5.43 -13.22
CA PRO A 55 -3.11 4.78 -14.37
C PRO A 55 -2.71 5.29 -15.76
N HIS A 56 -1.69 6.15 -15.87
CA HIS A 56 -1.31 6.70 -17.16
C HIS A 56 -0.74 5.63 -18.08
N ARG A 57 -1.23 5.58 -19.32
CA ARG A 57 -0.67 4.70 -20.35
C ARG A 57 0.58 5.30 -21.01
N GLU A 58 0.71 6.62 -20.92
CA GLU A 58 1.78 7.40 -21.53
C GLU A 58 2.35 8.35 -20.48
N THR A 59 3.62 8.74 -20.65
CA THR A 59 4.28 9.69 -19.74
C THR A 59 3.73 11.10 -19.98
N LEU A 60 3.07 11.66 -18.97
CA LEU A 60 2.62 13.06 -19.01
C LEU A 60 3.79 13.99 -18.71
N SER A 61 3.91 15.09 -19.45
CA SER A 61 4.95 16.11 -19.25
C SER A 61 4.32 17.44 -18.82
N PHE A 62 4.98 18.12 -17.90
CA PHE A 62 4.54 19.38 -17.29
C PHE A 62 5.67 20.41 -17.38
N ALA A 63 5.33 21.63 -17.76
CA ALA A 63 6.29 22.72 -17.91
C ALA A 63 6.68 23.39 -16.58
N SER A 64 5.84 23.23 -15.55
CA SER A 64 6.04 23.77 -14.20
C SER A 64 5.91 22.68 -13.14
N TYR A 65 6.60 22.86 -12.02
CA TYR A 65 6.43 22.03 -10.83
C TYR A 65 5.01 22.10 -10.26
N GLU A 66 4.40 23.29 -10.27
CA GLU A 66 3.06 23.51 -9.72
C GLU A 66 1.99 22.71 -10.48
N ASP A 67 2.08 22.66 -11.82
CA ASP A 67 1.18 21.85 -12.65
C ASP A 67 1.33 20.35 -12.36
N TYR A 68 2.56 19.88 -12.15
CA TYR A 68 2.84 18.51 -11.77
C TYR A 68 2.31 18.17 -10.37
N GLU A 69 2.44 19.08 -9.40
CA GLU A 69 1.93 18.88 -8.05
C GLU A 69 0.40 18.80 -8.05
N VAL A 70 -0.29 19.73 -8.71
CA VAL A 70 -1.76 19.71 -8.85
C VAL A 70 -2.21 18.40 -9.50
N HIS A 71 -1.53 17.99 -10.56
CA HIS A 71 -1.77 16.70 -11.20
C HIS A 71 -1.62 15.54 -10.22
N TYR A 72 -0.52 15.50 -9.47
CA TYR A 72 -0.22 14.40 -8.55
C TYR A 72 -1.25 14.30 -7.44
N LEU A 73 -1.63 15.44 -6.85
CA LEU A 73 -2.65 15.53 -5.82
C LEU A 73 -4.01 15.02 -6.31
N GLN A 74 -4.38 15.31 -7.56
CA GLN A 74 -5.66 14.91 -8.14
C GLN A 74 -5.70 13.47 -8.66
N ALA A 75 -4.60 13.01 -9.26
CA ALA A 75 -4.58 11.73 -9.98
C ALA A 75 -4.08 10.56 -9.14
N HIS A 76 -3.28 10.81 -8.10
CA HIS A 76 -2.52 9.76 -7.40
C HIS A 76 -2.74 9.70 -5.89
N VAL A 77 -2.99 10.82 -5.22
CA VAL A 77 -3.02 10.85 -3.73
C VAL A 77 -4.17 10.03 -3.15
N ASN A 78 -5.40 10.22 -3.65
CA ASN A 78 -6.61 9.63 -3.09
C ASN A 78 -7.18 8.54 -4.01
N ARG A 79 -6.30 7.66 -4.52
CA ARG A 79 -6.64 6.60 -5.46
C ARG A 79 -6.82 5.26 -4.74
N CYS A 80 -7.94 4.59 -4.96
CA CYS A 80 -8.14 3.23 -4.47
C CYS A 80 -7.23 2.23 -5.21
N SER A 81 -6.50 1.40 -4.47
CA SER A 81 -5.63 0.35 -5.05
C SER A 81 -6.41 -0.75 -5.74
N GLU A 82 -7.59 -1.12 -5.21
CA GLU A 82 -8.41 -2.23 -5.69
C GLU A 82 -9.17 -1.87 -6.97
N CYS A 83 -9.94 -0.78 -6.95
CA CYS A 83 -10.81 -0.40 -8.08
C CYS A 83 -10.29 0.79 -8.90
N SER A 84 -9.13 1.36 -8.54
CA SER A 84 -8.48 2.45 -9.29
C SER A 84 -9.31 3.74 -9.40
N LYS A 85 -10.33 3.93 -8.54
CA LYS A 85 -11.13 5.17 -8.46
C LYS A 85 -10.39 6.24 -7.66
N ASN A 86 -10.50 7.49 -8.10
CA ASN A 86 -9.97 8.66 -7.40
C ASN A 86 -11.06 9.34 -6.56
N PHE A 87 -10.68 9.81 -5.37
CA PHE A 87 -11.56 10.48 -4.43
C PHE A 87 -11.02 11.88 -4.10
N PRO A 88 -11.88 12.87 -3.77
CA PRO A 88 -11.40 14.22 -3.52
C PRO A 88 -10.72 14.36 -2.15
N THR A 89 -11.06 13.52 -1.17
CA THR A 89 -10.40 13.49 0.15
C THR A 89 -10.05 12.07 0.58
N GLY A 90 -9.06 11.96 1.48
CA GLY A 90 -8.62 10.68 2.03
C GLY A 90 -9.71 9.99 2.87
N HIS A 91 -10.58 10.77 3.52
CA HIS A 91 -11.72 10.23 4.27
C HIS A 91 -12.70 9.48 3.37
N LEU A 92 -13.03 10.05 2.22
CA LEU A 92 -13.91 9.40 1.25
C LEU A 92 -13.27 8.15 0.64
N LEU A 93 -11.96 8.17 0.41
CA LEU A 93 -11.22 6.98 0.00
C LEU A 93 -11.31 5.88 1.06
N ASN A 94 -11.07 6.21 2.34
CA ASN A 94 -11.11 5.23 3.42
C ASN A 94 -12.51 4.64 3.59
N LEU A 95 -13.54 5.49 3.60
CA LEU A 95 -14.94 5.08 3.64
C LEU A 95 -15.30 4.17 2.47
N HIS A 96 -14.83 4.50 1.26
CA HIS A 96 -15.01 3.64 0.09
C HIS A 96 -14.38 2.26 0.28
N ILE A 97 -13.13 2.19 0.78
CA ILE A 97 -12.42 0.91 1.02
C ILE A 97 -13.18 0.08 2.06
N GLU A 98 -13.52 0.66 3.21
CA GLU A 98 -14.25 -0.01 4.28
C GLU A 98 -15.62 -0.51 3.82
N GLU A 99 -16.33 0.21 2.96
CA GLU A 99 -17.70 -0.16 2.62
C GLU A 99 -17.83 -1.08 1.41
N ASN A 100 -16.90 -0.96 0.45
CA ASN A 100 -16.94 -1.67 -0.84
C ASN A 100 -15.90 -2.78 -0.95
N HIS A 101 -14.77 -2.67 -0.26
CA HIS A 101 -13.64 -3.59 -0.39
C HIS A 101 -13.38 -4.42 0.87
N ASP A 102 -13.92 -4.06 2.04
CA ASP A 102 -13.80 -4.87 3.26
C ASP A 102 -14.86 -6.01 3.30
N PRO A 103 -14.44 -7.29 3.21
CA PRO A 103 -15.35 -8.42 3.34
C PRO A 103 -15.97 -8.54 4.74
N LEU A 104 -15.27 -8.05 5.79
CA LEU A 104 -15.79 -8.07 7.15
C LEU A 104 -16.95 -7.08 7.29
N ALA A 105 -16.81 -5.86 6.79
CA ALA A 105 -17.89 -4.89 6.73
C ALA A 105 -19.09 -5.42 5.93
N ALA A 106 -18.86 -6.15 4.83
CA ALA A 106 -19.92 -6.82 4.08
C ALA A 106 -20.64 -7.90 4.92
N ALA A 107 -19.89 -8.71 5.67
CA ALA A 107 -20.45 -9.74 6.55
C ALA A 107 -21.23 -9.14 7.74
N MET A 108 -20.73 -8.05 8.35
CA MET A 108 -21.42 -7.29 9.39
C MET A 108 -22.73 -6.69 8.86
N ARG A 109 -22.71 -6.14 7.65
CA ARG A 109 -23.92 -5.62 6.98
C ARG A 109 -24.96 -6.72 6.72
N ALA A 110 -24.52 -7.92 6.33
CA ALA A 110 -25.41 -9.06 6.17
C ALA A 110 -26.08 -9.51 7.49
N ARG A 111 -25.46 -9.22 8.65
CA ARG A 111 -26.03 -9.43 9.99
C ARG A 111 -26.94 -8.29 10.45
N GLY A 112 -26.97 -7.17 9.73
CA GLY A 112 -27.78 -5.99 10.04
C GLY A 112 -27.03 -4.87 10.76
N ASP A 113 -25.69 -4.94 10.86
CA ASP A 113 -24.89 -3.92 11.52
C ASP A 113 -24.77 -2.64 10.69
N LYS A 114 -24.57 -1.51 11.39
CA LYS A 114 -24.35 -0.19 10.79
C LYS A 114 -22.88 -0.04 10.38
N THR A 115 -22.59 -0.30 9.11
CA THR A 115 -21.23 -0.24 8.58
C THR A 115 -20.95 0.97 7.70
N PHE A 116 -21.96 1.77 7.35
CA PHE A 116 -21.75 2.95 6.51
C PHE A 116 -21.32 4.17 7.32
N GLY A 117 -20.23 4.82 6.96
CA GLY A 117 -19.74 6.05 7.59
C GLY A 117 -20.44 7.30 7.06
N CYS A 118 -20.27 8.43 7.75
CA CYS A 118 -20.71 9.73 7.26
C CYS A 118 -19.62 10.37 6.39
N PHE A 119 -20.00 11.13 5.37
CA PHE A 119 -19.04 11.84 4.50
C PHE A 119 -18.27 12.98 5.18
N VAL A 120 -18.77 13.47 6.31
CA VAL A 120 -18.16 14.60 7.00
C VAL A 120 -16.98 14.11 7.82
N GLU A 121 -15.80 14.65 7.52
CA GLU A 121 -14.61 14.48 8.34
C GLU A 121 -14.94 15.02 9.74
N ASN A 122 -14.83 14.17 10.76
CA ASN A 122 -15.25 14.36 12.17
C ASN A 122 -16.69 13.95 12.53
N CYS A 123 -17.42 13.26 11.64
CA CYS A 123 -18.72 12.68 11.97
C CYS A 123 -18.62 11.16 12.11
N GLU A 124 -18.66 10.66 13.35
CA GLU A 124 -18.62 9.23 13.67
C GLU A 124 -19.98 8.51 13.54
N ARG A 125 -20.99 9.19 12.97
CA ARG A 125 -22.32 8.58 12.80
C ARG A 125 -22.25 7.48 11.75
N LYS A 126 -22.65 6.27 12.15
CA LYS A 126 -22.82 5.14 11.24
C LYS A 126 -24.27 4.95 10.80
N CYS A 127 -24.48 4.74 9.52
CA CYS A 127 -25.78 4.52 8.89
C CYS A 127 -26.01 3.03 8.60
N SER A 128 -27.29 2.60 8.60
CA SER A 128 -27.68 1.24 8.18
C SER A 128 -27.89 1.13 6.66
N THR A 129 -28.15 2.26 5.98
CA THR A 129 -28.49 2.27 4.56
C THR A 129 -27.80 3.42 3.84
N PRO A 130 -27.35 3.20 2.60
CA PRO A 130 -26.70 4.22 1.76
C PRO A 130 -27.68 5.33 1.31
N ARG A 131 -28.98 5.02 1.25
CA ARG A 131 -29.94 5.80 0.44
C ARG A 131 -30.67 6.93 1.17
N LYS A 132 -30.46 7.13 2.46
CA LYS A 132 -31.16 8.17 3.25
C LYS A 132 -30.19 8.84 4.23
N GLY A 133 -29.51 9.89 3.78
CA GLY A 133 -29.00 10.94 4.68
C GLY A 133 -27.48 11.12 4.81
N GLY A 134 -26.71 11.11 3.71
CA GLY A 134 -25.32 11.57 3.76
C GLY A 134 -24.30 10.55 4.25
N CYS A 135 -24.58 9.27 3.98
CA CYS A 135 -23.68 8.13 4.09
C CYS A 135 -23.69 7.44 2.70
N ILE A 136 -22.54 7.01 2.15
CA ILE A 136 -22.49 6.41 0.78
C ILE A 136 -23.30 5.12 0.72
#